data_AF-A0A846MWR5-F1
#
_entry.id   AF-A0A846MWR5-F1
#
_cell.length_a   1.000
_cell.length_b   1.000
_cell.length_c   1.000
_cell.angle_alpha   90.00
_cell.angle_beta   90.00
_cell.angle_gamma   90.00
#
_symmetry.space_group_name_H-M   'P 1'
#
loop_
_entity.id
_entity.type
_entity.pdbx_description
1 polymer ?
#
loop_
_entity_poly.entity_id
_entity_poly.type
_entity_poly.pdbx_seq_one_letter_code
_entity_poly.pdbx_strand_id
1 'polypeptide(L)'
;MTFFWPFGGVKKKLSANQRDMRTTWKVVRLGGPILKSLGMAEKIKYGVIVSTDEMLAQTQTLLFCPLINGVDDNDNMLALLPWHVDVKITCDPKRHAQIEYAQKYVSTKIVLPISHNEIDTDGRERGYLDEASQAAVAEKLAAWLPQFTKLTHKKAFGLEAPAHL
;
A
#
# COMPACT_ATOMS: atom_id res chain seq x y z
N MET A 1 37.12 -45.26 33.65
CA MET A 1 35.95 -44.59 33.05
C MET A 1 36.32 -43.15 32.76
N THR A 2 36.46 -42.78 31.48
CA THR A 2 36.07 -41.45 30.98
C THR A 2 36.05 -41.51 29.45
N PHE A 3 34.90 -41.15 28.91
CA PHE A 3 34.48 -41.35 27.53
C PHE A 3 35.07 -40.29 26.59
N PHE A 4 35.42 -40.75 25.39
CA PHE A 4 35.63 -39.97 24.19
C PHE A 4 34.27 -39.50 23.62
N TRP A 5 34.16 -38.24 23.17
CA TRP A 5 33.73 -37.90 21.81
C TRP A 5 33.83 -36.39 21.49
N PRO A 6 34.36 -36.01 20.31
CA PRO A 6 34.36 -34.64 19.79
C PRO A 6 33.24 -34.45 18.75
N PHE A 7 32.26 -33.59 19.01
CA PHE A 7 31.35 -33.05 17.99
C PHE A 7 31.03 -31.61 18.41
N GLY A 8 31.45 -30.58 17.68
CA GLY A 8 31.18 -30.41 16.25
C GLY A 8 29.78 -29.84 16.07
N GLY A 9 29.54 -28.64 16.63
CA GLY A 9 28.25 -27.96 16.60
C GLY A 9 28.38 -26.53 16.10
N VAL A 10 28.80 -26.35 14.85
CA VAL A 10 28.62 -25.08 14.14
C VAL A 10 27.12 -24.82 14.09
N LYS A 11 26.63 -23.90 14.90
CA LYS A 11 25.27 -23.36 14.78
C LYS A 11 25.19 -22.62 13.44
N LYS A 12 24.90 -23.35 12.36
CA LYS A 12 24.33 -22.74 11.16
C LYS A 12 23.02 -22.11 11.60
N LYS A 13 23.05 -20.80 11.88
CA LYS A 13 21.84 -19.98 11.84
C LYS A 13 21.26 -20.22 10.46
N LEU A 14 20.20 -21.02 10.39
CA LEU A 14 19.29 -21.00 9.27
C LEU A 14 18.80 -19.56 9.20
N SER A 15 19.46 -18.73 8.39
CA SER A 15 18.85 -17.52 7.91
C SER A 15 17.62 -17.99 7.15
N ALA A 16 16.47 -17.95 7.81
CA ALA A 16 15.20 -18.04 7.12
C ALA A 16 15.32 -17.06 5.95
N ASN A 17 15.32 -17.58 4.72
CA ASN A 17 15.27 -16.76 3.52
C ASN A 17 14.16 -15.76 3.76
N GLN A 18 14.54 -14.50 3.96
CA GLN A 18 13.63 -13.41 4.23
C GLN A 18 12.74 -13.36 2.99
N ARG A 19 11.55 -13.96 3.06
CA ARG A 19 10.63 -13.96 1.92
C ARG A 19 10.43 -12.51 1.55
N ASP A 20 10.52 -12.23 0.26
CA ASP A 20 10.39 -10.88 -0.23
C ASP A 20 8.96 -10.39 0.07
N MET A 21 8.77 -9.72 1.21
CA MET A 21 7.52 -9.05 1.56
C MET A 21 7.19 -8.07 0.43
N ARG A 22 6.21 -8.41 -0.42
CA ARG A 22 5.66 -7.50 -1.42
C ARG A 22 4.55 -6.69 -0.77
N THR A 23 4.47 -5.43 -1.14
CA THR A 23 3.39 -4.53 -0.72
C THR A 23 2.51 -4.27 -1.92
N THR A 24 1.20 -4.42 -1.74
CA THR A 24 0.24 -4.02 -2.76
C THR A 24 0.15 -2.50 -2.75
N TRP A 25 0.16 -1.87 -3.92
CA TRP A 25 0.02 -0.41 -4.11
C TRP A 25 -1.12 -0.08 -5.07
N LYS A 26 -2.13 -0.95 -5.09
CA LYS A 26 -3.29 -0.83 -5.99
C LYS A 26 -4.17 0.32 -5.53
N VAL A 27 -4.56 1.15 -6.49
CA VAL A 27 -5.59 2.17 -6.26
C VAL A 27 -6.95 1.54 -6.51
N VAL A 28 -7.86 1.74 -5.56
CA VAL A 28 -9.19 1.13 -5.58
C VAL A 28 -10.25 2.17 -5.29
N ARG A 29 -11.46 1.90 -5.79
CA ARG A 29 -12.67 2.57 -5.33
C ARG A 29 -13.24 1.78 -4.15
N LEU A 30 -13.58 2.47 -3.06
CA LEU A 30 -14.36 1.84 -2.00
C LEU A 30 -15.84 1.84 -2.37
N GLY A 31 -16.48 0.69 -2.23
CA GLY A 31 -17.92 0.53 -2.27
C GLY A 31 -18.34 -0.39 -1.14
N GLY A 32 -19.18 0.08 -0.22
CA GLY A 32 -19.61 -0.76 0.90
C GLY A 32 -20.27 0.02 2.04
N PRO A 33 -20.87 -0.70 3.01
CA PRO A 33 -21.60 -0.10 4.13
C PRO A 33 -20.69 0.54 5.20
N ILE A 34 -19.41 0.15 5.33
CA ILE A 34 -18.49 0.71 6.34
C ILE A 34 -18.34 2.22 6.21
N LEU A 35 -18.25 2.69 4.97
CA LEU A 35 -18.19 4.10 4.66
C LEU A 35 -19.41 4.87 5.19
N LYS A 36 -20.60 4.26 5.16
CA LYS A 36 -21.84 4.86 5.70
C LYS A 36 -21.80 4.92 7.22
N SER A 37 -21.31 3.87 7.86
CA SER A 37 -21.18 3.79 9.33
C SER A 37 -20.15 4.76 9.91
N LEU A 38 -19.11 5.12 9.14
CA LEU A 38 -18.07 6.07 9.56
C LEU A 38 -18.42 7.52 9.25
N GLY A 39 -19.57 7.81 8.62
CA GLY A 39 -19.92 9.16 8.16
C GLY A 39 -18.98 9.69 7.06
N MET A 40 -18.21 8.81 6.42
CA MET A 40 -17.19 9.14 5.42
C MET A 40 -17.60 8.72 4.00
N ALA A 41 -18.80 8.17 3.82
CA ALA A 41 -19.28 7.63 2.53
C ALA A 41 -19.30 8.60 1.37
N GLU A 42 -19.54 9.87 1.64
CA GLU A 42 -19.59 10.87 0.58
C GLU A 42 -18.22 11.51 0.33
N LYS A 43 -17.29 11.38 1.29
CA LYS A 43 -16.00 12.08 1.30
C LYS A 43 -14.82 11.21 0.87
N ILE A 44 -14.84 9.91 1.15
CA ILE A 44 -13.76 8.98 0.80
C ILE A 44 -14.27 8.00 -0.25
N LYS A 45 -13.97 8.28 -1.53
CA LYS A 45 -14.37 7.43 -2.66
C LYS A 45 -13.25 6.52 -3.14
N TYR A 46 -12.02 7.00 -3.10
CA TYR A 46 -10.84 6.30 -3.61
C TYR A 46 -9.76 6.20 -2.55
N GLY A 47 -8.86 5.25 -2.72
CA GLY A 47 -7.64 5.15 -1.93
C GLY A 47 -6.72 4.05 -2.41
N VAL A 48 -5.64 3.86 -1.67
CA VAL A 48 -4.55 2.97 -2.02
C VAL A 48 -4.50 1.86 -0.99
N ILE A 49 -4.46 0.61 -1.47
CA ILE A 49 -4.15 -0.54 -0.61
C ILE A 49 -2.67 -0.48 -0.26
N VAL A 50 -2.31 -0.71 0.99
CA VAL A 50 -0.93 -0.70 1.51
C VAL A 50 -0.59 -1.97 2.31
N SER A 51 -1.34 -3.05 2.08
CA SER A 51 -1.10 -4.35 2.71
C SER A 51 0.14 -5.05 2.17
N THR A 52 0.86 -5.71 3.06
CA THR A 52 1.93 -6.65 2.70
C THR A 52 1.37 -8.05 2.48
N ASP A 53 2.06 -8.87 1.68
CA ASP A 53 1.67 -10.27 1.43
C ASP A 53 1.53 -11.10 2.71
N GLU A 54 2.31 -10.79 3.75
CA GLU A 54 2.19 -11.45 5.06
C GLU A 54 0.85 -11.12 5.73
N MET A 55 0.40 -9.87 5.65
CA MET A 55 -0.90 -9.46 6.18
C MET A 55 -2.06 -10.11 5.42
N LEU A 56 -1.92 -10.23 4.10
CA LEU A 56 -2.89 -10.90 3.24
C LEU A 56 -2.96 -12.41 3.52
N ALA A 57 -1.82 -13.03 3.82
CA ALA A 57 -1.76 -14.46 4.13
C ALA A 57 -2.39 -14.79 5.50
N GLN A 58 -2.36 -13.86 6.44
CA GLN A 58 -2.88 -14.06 7.81
C GLN A 58 -4.32 -13.58 7.98
N THR A 59 -4.76 -12.61 7.19
CA THR A 59 -6.06 -11.96 7.36
C THR A 59 -6.73 -11.74 6.01
N GLN A 60 -8.06 -11.85 5.96
CA GLN A 60 -8.84 -11.41 4.79
C GLN A 60 -9.03 -9.87 4.76
N THR A 61 -8.24 -9.14 5.55
CA THR A 61 -8.36 -7.70 5.76
C THR A 61 -7.23 -6.99 5.02
N LEU A 62 -7.59 -5.98 4.24
CA LEU A 62 -6.68 -5.08 3.54
C LEU A 62 -6.51 -3.80 4.36
N LEU A 63 -5.32 -3.21 4.32
CA LEU A 63 -5.08 -1.87 4.82
C LEU A 63 -5.22 -0.88 3.69
N PHE A 64 -5.97 0.17 3.96
CA PHE A 64 -6.35 1.18 2.99
C PHE A 64 -6.01 2.58 3.49
N CYS A 65 -5.34 3.36 2.66
CA CYS A 65 -5.10 4.77 2.87
C CYS A 65 -5.97 5.59 1.90
N PRO A 66 -6.78 6.55 2.38
CA PRO A 66 -7.67 7.31 1.52
C PRO A 66 -6.91 8.27 0.60
N LEU A 67 -7.44 8.42 -0.61
CA LEU A 67 -7.05 9.49 -1.53
C LEU A 67 -7.94 10.71 -1.28
N ILE A 68 -7.31 11.87 -1.20
CA ILE A 68 -7.94 13.18 -1.03
C ILE A 68 -7.81 13.94 -2.34
N ASN A 69 -8.92 14.55 -2.78
CA ASN A 69 -8.90 15.54 -3.85
C ASN A 69 -8.26 16.80 -3.27
N GLY A 70 -7.17 17.31 -3.84
CA GLY A 70 -6.47 18.49 -3.32
C GLY A 70 -7.27 19.80 -3.33
N VAL A 71 -8.50 19.76 -3.82
CA VAL A 71 -9.42 20.91 -3.90
C VAL A 71 -10.74 20.59 -3.20
N ASP A 72 -11.39 21.63 -2.65
CA ASP A 72 -12.72 21.56 -2.07
C ASP A 72 -13.83 21.64 -3.14
N ASP A 73 -15.09 21.61 -2.70
CA ASP A 73 -16.26 21.67 -3.60
C ASP A 73 -16.39 23.01 -4.36
N ASN A 74 -15.62 24.03 -3.97
CA ASN A 74 -15.56 25.35 -4.60
C ASN A 74 -14.26 25.55 -5.40
N ASP A 75 -13.54 24.47 -5.73
CA ASP A 75 -12.24 24.46 -6.42
C ASP A 75 -11.11 25.22 -5.69
N ASN A 76 -11.25 25.46 -4.38
CA ASN A 76 -10.16 26.03 -3.58
C ASN A 76 -9.20 24.94 -3.14
N MET A 77 -7.90 25.24 -3.17
CA MET A 77 -6.87 24.34 -2.66
C MET A 77 -7.08 24.02 -1.18
N LEU A 78 -7.21 22.74 -0.86
CA LEU A 78 -7.24 22.27 0.53
C LEU A 78 -5.87 22.44 1.18
N ALA A 79 -5.88 22.75 2.48
CA ALA A 79 -4.65 22.81 3.26
C ALA A 79 -3.93 21.45 3.24
N LEU A 80 -2.73 21.43 2.66
CA LEU A 80 -1.88 20.25 2.65
C LEU A 80 -1.21 20.08 4.01
N LEU A 81 -1.41 18.92 4.61
CA LEU A 81 -0.90 18.58 5.93
C LEU A 81 0.34 17.68 5.77
N PRO A 82 1.23 17.60 6.78
CA PRO A 82 2.51 16.89 6.66
C PRO A 82 2.41 15.38 6.35
N TRP A 83 1.23 14.79 6.53
CA TRP A 83 0.90 13.39 6.25
C TRP A 83 0.21 13.18 4.89
N HIS A 84 -0.05 14.26 4.14
CA HIS A 84 -0.50 14.18 2.75
C HIS A 84 0.71 14.02 1.84
N VAL A 85 0.63 13.01 0.98
CA VAL A 85 1.68 12.69 0.00
C VAL A 85 1.11 12.85 -1.38
N ASP A 86 1.70 13.71 -2.20
CA ASP A 86 1.34 13.83 -3.61
C ASP A 86 1.70 12.54 -4.34
N VAL A 87 0.78 12.02 -5.14
CA VAL A 87 0.98 10.74 -5.82
C VAL A 87 0.59 10.77 -7.29
N LYS A 88 1.35 10.01 -8.07
CA LYS A 88 1.06 9.69 -9.46
C LYS A 88 0.53 8.27 -9.56
N ILE A 89 -0.51 8.12 -10.37
CA ILE A 89 -1.20 6.86 -10.59
C ILE A 89 -0.93 6.43 -12.02
N THR A 90 -0.18 5.35 -12.17
CA THR A 90 0.03 4.69 -13.45
C THR A 90 -1.23 3.94 -13.83
N CYS A 91 -1.86 4.37 -14.92
CA CYS A 91 -3.07 3.74 -15.44
C CYS A 91 -2.94 3.48 -16.94
N ASP A 92 -3.44 2.32 -17.39
CA ASP A 92 -3.69 2.07 -18.81
C ASP A 92 -5.12 2.57 -19.11
N PRO A 93 -5.30 3.63 -19.91
CA PRO A 93 -6.60 4.23 -20.15
C PRO A 93 -7.59 3.29 -20.86
N LYS A 94 -7.13 2.20 -21.47
CA LYS A 94 -8.01 1.19 -22.08
C LYS A 94 -8.56 0.17 -21.08
N ARG A 95 -7.87 -0.01 -19.94
CA ARG A 95 -8.18 -1.05 -18.96
C ARG A 95 -8.66 -0.49 -17.63
N HIS A 96 -8.21 0.70 -17.28
CA HIS A 96 -8.46 1.30 -15.97
C HIS A 96 -9.47 2.45 -16.05
N ALA A 97 -10.37 2.49 -15.06
CA ALA A 97 -11.28 3.60 -14.87
C ALA A 97 -10.52 4.84 -14.35
N GLN A 98 -10.88 6.00 -14.88
CA GLN A 98 -10.30 7.27 -14.47
C GLN A 98 -10.73 7.65 -13.04
N ILE A 99 -9.82 8.33 -12.33
CA ILE A 99 -10.09 8.94 -11.03
C ILE A 99 -10.29 10.43 -11.25
N GLU A 100 -11.46 10.93 -10.88
CA GLU A 100 -11.94 12.30 -11.11
C GLU A 100 -11.42 13.28 -10.04
N TYR A 101 -10.13 13.22 -9.69
CA TYR A 101 -9.49 14.15 -8.76
C TYR A 101 -8.52 15.06 -9.53
N ALA A 102 -8.62 16.36 -9.29
CA ALA A 102 -7.75 17.37 -9.89
C ALA A 102 -6.31 17.20 -9.41
N GLN A 103 -6.15 16.95 -8.11
CA GLN A 103 -4.87 16.61 -7.47
C GLN A 103 -5.08 15.42 -6.53
N LYS A 104 -4.11 14.52 -6.47
CA LYS A 104 -4.24 13.22 -5.79
C LYS A 104 -3.25 13.15 -4.65
N TYR A 105 -3.78 13.20 -3.43
CA TYR A 105 -2.97 13.06 -2.22
C TYR A 105 -3.35 11.80 -1.46
N VAL A 106 -2.39 10.97 -1.09
CA VAL A 106 -2.61 9.87 -0.14
C VAL A 106 -2.49 10.43 1.27
N SER A 107 -3.50 10.20 2.11
CA SER A 107 -3.43 10.53 3.53
C SER A 107 -2.86 9.38 4.33
N THR A 108 -1.60 9.51 4.74
CA THR A 108 -0.89 8.45 5.49
C THR A 108 -1.23 8.42 6.98
N LYS A 109 -1.96 9.43 7.48
CA LYS A 109 -2.46 9.47 8.86
C LYS A 109 -3.68 8.59 9.09
N ILE A 110 -4.42 8.28 8.03
CA ILE A 110 -5.63 7.46 8.10
C ILE A 110 -5.31 6.12 7.45
N VAL A 111 -5.30 5.06 8.25
CA VAL A 111 -5.17 3.68 7.77
C VAL A 111 -6.38 2.90 8.25
N LEU A 112 -7.18 2.41 7.32
CA LEU A 112 -8.42 1.70 7.60
C LEU A 112 -8.30 0.23 7.22
N PRO A 113 -8.71 -0.70 8.09
CA PRO A 113 -8.93 -2.08 7.70
C PRO A 113 -10.21 -2.17 6.85
N ILE A 114 -10.12 -2.81 5.68
CA ILE A 114 -11.25 -3.03 4.77
C ILE A 114 -11.26 -4.48 4.27
N SER A 115 -12.41 -4.97 3.83
CA SER A 115 -12.53 -6.28 3.19
C SER A 115 -12.30 -6.20 1.69
N HIS A 116 -11.85 -7.31 1.08
CA HIS A 116 -11.79 -7.43 -0.38
C HIS A 116 -13.17 -7.23 -1.04
N ASN A 117 -14.26 -7.56 -0.35
CA ASN A 117 -15.62 -7.39 -0.90
C ASN A 117 -16.05 -5.92 -1.01
N GLU A 118 -15.24 -4.99 -0.49
CA GLU A 118 -15.55 -3.57 -0.46
C GLU A 118 -14.75 -2.76 -1.49
N ILE A 119 -13.87 -3.40 -2.25
CA ILE A 119 -13.02 -2.73 -3.25
C ILE A 119 -13.53 -3.00 -4.66
N ASP A 120 -13.47 -1.97 -5.51
CA ASP A 120 -13.78 -2.05 -6.95
C ASP A 120 -15.08 -2.82 -7.24
N THR A 121 -16.13 -2.59 -6.44
CA THR A 121 -17.43 -3.28 -6.55
C THR A 121 -18.14 -3.07 -7.89
N ASP A 122 -17.72 -2.08 -8.66
CA ASP A 122 -18.14 -1.84 -10.04
C ASP A 122 -17.32 -2.61 -11.10
N GLY A 123 -16.41 -3.48 -10.66
CA GLY A 123 -15.64 -4.40 -11.49
C GLY A 123 -14.50 -3.77 -12.29
N ARG A 124 -14.15 -2.50 -12.02
CA ARG A 124 -13.13 -1.76 -12.78
C ARG A 124 -11.87 -1.54 -11.95
N GLU A 125 -10.69 -1.64 -12.55
CA GLU A 125 -9.44 -1.30 -11.85
C GLU A 125 -9.05 0.16 -12.07
N ARG A 126 -8.35 0.78 -11.11
CA ARG A 126 -8.02 2.23 -11.15
C ARG A 126 -6.53 2.50 -11.40
N GLY A 127 -5.73 1.44 -11.43
CA GLY A 127 -4.29 1.50 -11.61
C GLY A 127 -3.52 1.33 -10.31
N TYR A 128 -2.26 1.75 -10.36
CA TYR A 128 -1.27 1.52 -9.31
C TYR A 128 -0.46 2.79 -9.09
N LEU A 129 0.06 2.99 -7.88
CA LEU A 129 1.03 4.07 -7.66
C LEU A 129 2.30 3.83 -8.49
N ASP A 130 2.90 4.90 -9.01
CA ASP A 130 4.25 4.82 -9.58
C ASP A 130 5.31 4.59 -8.48
N GLU A 131 6.50 4.17 -8.88
CA GLU A 131 7.57 3.79 -7.92
C GLU A 131 7.96 4.92 -6.98
N ALA A 132 8.05 6.16 -7.49
CA ALA A 132 8.38 7.32 -6.69
C ALA A 132 7.31 7.60 -5.63
N SER A 133 6.03 7.49 -6.00
CA SER A 133 4.91 7.65 -5.07
C SER A 133 4.87 6.53 -4.04
N GLN A 134 5.15 5.28 -4.44
CA GLN A 134 5.23 4.15 -3.51
C GLN A 134 6.28 4.40 -2.42
N ALA A 135 7.48 4.83 -2.82
CA ALA A 135 8.57 5.14 -1.90
C ALA A 135 8.20 6.28 -0.94
N ALA A 136 7.63 7.37 -1.45
CA ALA A 136 7.22 8.52 -0.65
C ALA A 136 6.11 8.17 0.37
N VAL A 137 5.12 7.37 -0.05
CA VAL A 137 4.05 6.90 0.84
C VAL A 137 4.62 5.95 1.90
N ALA A 138 5.51 5.02 1.53
CA ALA A 138 6.16 4.11 2.47
C ALA A 138 6.96 4.86 3.54
N GLU A 139 7.75 5.87 3.13
CA GLU A 139 8.53 6.72 4.02
C GLU A 139 7.65 7.40 5.06
N LYS A 140 6.55 8.02 4.59
CA LYS A 140 5.62 8.71 5.47
C LYS A 140 4.87 7.75 6.39
N LEU A 141 4.42 6.60 5.89
CA LEU A 141 3.76 5.59 6.72
C LEU A 141 4.69 5.08 7.85
N ALA A 142 5.96 4.82 7.55
CA ALA A 142 6.92 4.38 8.56
C ALA A 142 7.19 5.46 9.63
N ALA A 143 7.17 6.74 9.26
CA ALA A 143 7.34 7.84 10.21
C ALA A 143 6.19 7.93 11.23
N TRP A 144 4.96 7.62 10.81
CA TRP A 144 3.78 7.71 11.68
C TRP A 144 3.48 6.41 12.41
N LEU A 145 3.79 5.28 11.79
CA LEU A 145 3.37 3.95 12.21
C LEU A 145 4.58 3.01 12.12
N PRO A 146 5.30 2.80 13.24
CA PRO A 146 6.53 2.00 13.27
C PRO A 146 6.37 0.55 12.76
N GLN A 147 5.13 0.02 12.72
CA GLN A 147 4.86 -1.27 12.08
C GLN A 147 5.17 -1.30 10.57
N PHE A 148 5.26 -0.13 9.92
CA PHE A 148 5.56 0.02 8.50
C PHE A 148 7.03 0.30 8.19
N THR A 149 7.93 0.36 9.18
CA THR A 149 9.38 0.60 8.95
C THR A 149 10.02 -0.42 8.00
N LYS A 150 9.44 -1.62 7.86
CA LYS A 150 9.89 -2.61 6.88
C LYS A 150 9.58 -2.25 5.42
N LEU A 151 8.71 -1.27 5.17
CA LEU A 151 8.35 -0.81 3.83
C LEU A 151 9.39 0.14 3.20
N THR A 152 10.12 0.91 4.01
CA THR A 152 11.04 1.96 3.54
C THR A 152 12.39 1.44 3.09
N HIS A 153 12.77 0.23 3.51
CA HIS A 153 14.07 -0.36 3.23
C HIS A 153 14.13 -1.15 1.91
N LYS A 154 13.09 -1.11 1.08
CA LYS A 154 13.04 -1.89 -0.16
C LYS A 154 13.15 -1.02 -1.40
N LYS A 155 14.15 -1.35 -2.22
CA LYS A 155 14.30 -0.88 -3.61
C LYS A 155 12.97 -1.06 -4.33
N ALA A 156 12.42 0.03 -4.88
CA ALA A 156 11.41 -0.06 -5.92
C ALA A 156 11.98 -0.88 -7.07
N PHE A 157 11.23 -1.86 -7.58
CA PHE A 157 11.69 -2.66 -8.70
C PHE A 157 10.61 -2.77 -9.78
N GLY A 158 10.93 -2.17 -10.91
CA GLY A 158 10.21 -2.19 -12.17
C GLY A 158 11.15 -1.95 -13.36
N LEU A 159 12.38 -2.47 -13.29
CA LEU A 159 13.29 -2.60 -14.44
C LEU A 159 14.21 -3.80 -14.22
N GLU A 160 13.80 -4.96 -14.74
CA GLU A 160 14.64 -5.95 -15.44
C GLU A 160 13.77 -7.19 -15.73
N ALA A 161 13.14 -7.19 -16.91
CA ALA A 161 12.78 -8.45 -17.57
C ALA A 161 14.06 -9.04 -18.19
N PRO A 162 14.23 -10.37 -18.19
CA PRO A 162 15.50 -11.00 -18.54
C PRO A 162 15.75 -10.90 -20.05
N ALA A 163 16.86 -10.28 -20.44
CA ALA A 163 17.41 -10.48 -21.77
C ALA A 163 18.20 -11.81 -21.77
N HIS A 164 17.50 -12.91 -21.97
CA HIS A 164 18.09 -14.09 -22.59
C HIS A 164 17.75 -14.05 -24.08
N LEU A 165 18.76 -13.75 -24.89
CA LEU A 165 19.08 -14.39 -26.17
C LEU A 165 20.53 -14.03 -26.52
#